data_AF-A0A1G2FK11-F1
#
_entry.id   AF-A0A1G2FK11-F1
#
_cell.length_a   1.000
_cell.length_b   1.000
_cell.length_c   1.000
_cell.angle_alpha   90.00
_cell.angle_beta   90.00
_cell.angle_gamma   90.00
#
_symmetry.space_group_name_H-M   'P 1'
#
loop_
_entity.id
_entity.type
_entity.pdbx_description
1 polymer ?
#
loop_
_entity_poly.entity_id
_entity_poly.type
_entity_poly.pdbx_seq_one_letter_code
_entity_poly.pdbx_strand_id
1 'polypeptide(L)'
;MKGRKIILSFLIIAGLFSALNALAVEWLPLVPCGRTGAPDCTLCHFWKLGSNVLNFLVYGLAIPATILLFVFAGLVFLTSAGNESRIKKAREIFTNTLIGIFIVLVSWLVISTIIKQVANPGTSTGQIIRNWDQFPNCE
;
A
#
# COMPACT_ATOMS: atom_id res chain seq x y z
N MET A 1 -2.64 -24.28 -27.07
CA MET A 1 -3.35 -23.93 -25.82
C MET A 1 -2.59 -24.26 -24.51
N LYS A 2 -1.50 -25.05 -24.52
CA LYS A 2 -0.78 -25.48 -23.31
C LYS A 2 0.30 -24.48 -22.81
N GLY A 3 0.97 -23.77 -23.73
CA GLY A 3 2.01 -22.77 -23.40
C GLY A 3 1.49 -21.50 -22.70
N ARG A 4 0.30 -20.99 -23.05
CA ARG A 4 -0.30 -19.80 -22.41
C ARG A 4 -0.67 -20.03 -20.95
N LYS A 5 -0.99 -21.28 -20.55
CA LYS A 5 -1.25 -21.64 -19.15
C LYS A 5 0.03 -21.72 -18.32
N ILE A 6 1.13 -22.16 -18.92
CA ILE A 6 2.45 -22.23 -18.26
C ILE A 6 2.99 -20.83 -18.00
N ILE A 7 2.83 -19.90 -18.95
CA ILE A 7 3.25 -18.49 -18.78
C ILE A 7 2.41 -17.78 -17.70
N LEU A 8 1.10 -18.05 -17.64
CA LEU A 8 0.24 -17.50 -16.58
C LEU A 8 0.58 -18.07 -15.20
N SER A 9 0.88 -19.38 -15.10
CA SER A 9 1.36 -19.97 -13.85
C SER A 9 2.73 -19.43 -13.44
N PHE A 10 3.65 -19.20 -14.37
CA PHE A 10 4.97 -18.64 -14.09
C PHE A 10 4.90 -17.18 -13.62
N LEU A 11 3.97 -16.37 -14.16
CA LEU A 11 3.72 -15.00 -13.68
C LEU A 11 3.07 -14.95 -12.30
N ILE A 12 2.18 -15.90 -11.99
CA ILE A 12 1.58 -16.01 -10.64
C ILE A 12 2.63 -16.47 -9.62
N ILE A 13 3.49 -17.44 -9.99
CA ILE A 13 4.57 -17.93 -9.12
C ILE A 13 5.67 -16.88 -8.94
N ALA A 14 6.04 -16.13 -9.99
CA ALA A 14 6.96 -15.01 -9.87
C ALA A 14 6.37 -13.88 -9.01
N GLY A 15 5.08 -13.59 -9.14
CA GLY A 15 4.37 -12.66 -8.26
C GLY A 15 4.32 -13.12 -6.81
N LEU A 16 4.15 -14.43 -6.58
CA LEU A 16 4.21 -15.06 -5.26
C LEU A 16 5.63 -15.03 -4.68
N PHE A 17 6.65 -15.19 -5.51
CA PHE A 17 8.07 -15.09 -5.13
C PHE A 17 8.47 -13.66 -4.79
N SER A 18 7.96 -12.66 -5.52
CA SER A 18 8.11 -11.24 -5.15
C SER A 18 7.39 -10.93 -3.83
N ALA A 19 6.24 -11.54 -3.57
CA ALA A 19 5.53 -11.43 -2.30
C ALA A 19 6.29 -12.09 -1.13
N LEU A 20 7.05 -13.17 -1.36
CA LEU A 20 7.96 -13.74 -0.35
C LEU A 20 9.09 -12.77 0.04
N ASN A 21 9.57 -11.95 -0.90
CA ASN A 21 10.59 -10.92 -0.62
C ASN A 21 10.02 -9.71 0.14
N ALA A 22 8.68 -9.58 0.26
CA ALA A 22 8.03 -8.54 1.06
C ALA A 22 8.06 -8.82 2.58
N LEU A 23 8.69 -9.92 3.01
CA LEU A 23 8.84 -10.24 4.44
C LEU A 23 9.95 -9.41 5.13
N ALA A 24 10.75 -8.66 4.38
CA ALA A 24 11.74 -7.70 4.92
C ALA A 24 11.17 -6.28 4.85
N VAL A 25 10.37 -5.91 5.84
CA VAL A 25 9.64 -4.64 5.86
C VAL A 25 9.98 -3.86 7.12
N GLU A 26 10.42 -2.62 6.93
CA GLU A 26 10.94 -1.74 7.98
C GLU A 26 9.91 -1.37 9.08
N TRP A 27 8.63 -1.70 8.88
CA TRP A 27 7.56 -1.51 9.87
C TRP A 27 7.45 -2.64 10.90
N LEU A 28 8.29 -3.68 10.80
CA LEU A 28 8.42 -4.74 11.82
C LEU A 28 9.69 -4.46 12.66
N PRO A 29 9.59 -4.25 13.99
CA PRO A 29 8.46 -4.52 14.87
C PRO A 29 7.37 -3.44 14.87
N LEU A 30 6.10 -3.88 14.84
CA LEU A 30 4.93 -2.99 14.87
C LEU A 30 4.93 -2.10 16.13
N VAL A 31 5.33 -2.67 17.28
CA VAL A 31 5.51 -1.95 18.55
C VAL A 31 6.99 -1.56 18.73
N PRO A 32 7.34 -0.26 18.74
CA PRO A 32 8.74 0.18 18.72
C PRO A 32 9.41 0.25 20.11
N CYS A 33 8.67 0.17 21.22
CA CYS A 33 9.17 0.35 22.59
C CYS A 33 8.67 -0.74 23.55
N GLY A 34 9.23 -0.82 24.76
CA GLY A 34 8.71 -1.70 25.83
C GLY A 34 9.05 -3.20 25.69
N ARG A 35 9.99 -3.55 24.81
CA ARG A 35 10.58 -4.91 24.70
C ARG A 35 11.98 -4.94 25.30
N THR A 36 12.45 -6.12 25.70
CA THR A 36 13.85 -6.31 26.14
C THR A 36 14.83 -5.80 25.06
N GLY A 37 15.61 -4.76 25.38
CA GLY A 37 16.53 -4.12 24.42
C GLY A 37 15.92 -3.05 23.51
N ALA A 38 14.77 -2.46 23.88
CA ALA A 38 14.21 -1.26 23.24
C ALA A 38 14.11 -0.10 24.25
N PRO A 39 14.09 1.16 23.76
CA PRO A 39 13.90 2.33 24.63
C PRO A 39 12.54 2.32 25.35
N ASP A 40 12.47 3.07 26.44
CA ASP A 40 11.23 3.27 27.20
C ASP A 40 10.16 4.01 26.36
N CYS A 41 8.89 3.68 26.60
CA CYS A 41 7.80 4.23 25.82
C CYS A 41 7.52 5.70 26.19
N THR A 42 7.95 6.61 25.32
CA THR A 42 7.57 8.03 25.33
C THR A 42 6.35 8.30 24.43
N LEU A 43 5.74 9.49 24.55
CA LEU A 43 4.62 9.92 23.68
C LEU A 43 4.99 9.89 22.18
N CYS A 44 6.26 10.03 21.83
CA CYS A 44 6.74 9.92 20.44
C CYS A 44 6.51 8.50 19.89
N HIS A 45 6.78 7.46 20.69
CA HIS A 45 6.60 6.07 20.27
C HIS A 45 5.14 5.69 20.05
N PHE A 46 4.20 6.32 20.77
CA PHE A 46 2.76 6.15 20.54
C PHE A 46 2.36 6.60 19.13
N TRP A 47 2.87 7.75 18.70
CA TRP A 47 2.60 8.28 17.37
C TRP A 47 3.33 7.49 16.26
N LYS A 48 4.54 7.00 16.54
CA LYS A 48 5.29 6.11 15.65
C LYS A 48 4.58 4.76 15.46
N LEU A 49 3.99 4.19 16.51
CA LEU A 49 3.14 3.01 16.41
C LEU A 49 1.98 3.23 15.43
N GLY A 50 1.31 4.38 15.50
CA GLY A 50 0.24 4.73 14.56
C GLY A 50 0.72 4.74 13.10
N SER A 51 1.88 5.33 12.82
CA SER A 51 2.50 5.27 11.49
C SER A 51 2.85 3.86 11.06
N ASN A 52 3.45 3.04 11.94
CA ASN A 52 3.77 1.65 11.62
C ASN A 52 2.51 0.83 11.31
N VAL A 53 1.42 1.07 12.03
CA VAL A 53 0.11 0.44 11.76
C VAL A 53 -0.43 0.86 10.40
N LEU A 54 -0.43 2.16 10.09
CA LEU A 54 -0.87 2.63 8.77
C LEU A 54 -0.01 2.06 7.64
N ASN A 55 1.31 2.03 7.82
CA ASN A 55 2.23 1.41 6.87
C ASN A 55 1.97 -0.09 6.71
N PHE A 56 1.68 -0.79 7.81
CA PHE A 56 1.29 -2.20 7.76
C PHE A 56 -0.04 -2.41 7.00
N LEU A 57 -1.04 -1.56 7.22
CA LEU A 57 -2.32 -1.67 6.52
C LEU A 57 -2.16 -1.37 5.02
N VAL A 58 -1.43 -0.31 4.68
CA VAL A 58 -1.27 0.12 3.28
C VAL A 58 -0.32 -0.82 2.53
N TYR A 59 0.90 -0.97 3.01
CA TYR A 59 1.93 -1.76 2.32
C TYR A 59 1.79 -3.26 2.58
N GLY A 60 1.35 -3.65 3.78
CA GLY A 60 1.19 -5.06 4.13
C GLY A 60 -0.14 -5.69 3.68
N LEU A 61 -1.23 -4.92 3.58
CA LEU A 61 -2.55 -5.45 3.21
C LEU A 61 -3.10 -4.88 1.90
N ALA A 62 -3.12 -3.55 1.74
CA ALA A 62 -3.80 -2.90 0.62
C ALA A 62 -3.10 -3.15 -0.72
N ILE A 63 -1.77 -3.08 -0.77
CA ILE A 63 -0.99 -3.36 -1.99
C ILE A 63 -1.18 -4.80 -2.48
N PRO A 64 -0.95 -5.86 -1.67
CA PRO A 64 -1.14 -7.22 -2.13
C PRO A 64 -2.59 -7.52 -2.51
N ALA A 65 -3.57 -6.99 -1.77
CA ALA A 65 -4.99 -7.12 -2.12
C ALA A 65 -5.31 -6.49 -3.48
N THR A 66 -4.76 -5.29 -3.74
CA THR A 66 -4.94 -4.59 -5.01
C THR A 66 -4.37 -5.41 -6.17
N ILE A 67 -3.14 -5.93 -6.03
CA ILE A 67 -2.51 -6.77 -7.06
C ILE A 67 -3.37 -8.00 -7.35
N LEU A 68 -3.87 -8.68 -6.30
CA LEU A 68 -4.72 -9.86 -6.46
C LEU A 68 -6.01 -9.54 -7.24
N LEU A 69 -6.67 -8.44 -6.91
CA LEU A 69 -7.91 -8.01 -7.57
C LEU A 69 -7.66 -7.61 -9.03
N PHE A 70 -6.56 -6.93 -9.34
CA PHE A 70 -6.17 -6.59 -10.71
C PHE A 70 -5.91 -7.84 -11.56
N VAL A 71 -5.18 -8.82 -11.02
CA VAL A 71 -4.91 -10.08 -11.72
C VAL A 71 -6.21 -10.85 -11.94
N PHE A 72 -7.08 -10.93 -10.92
CA PHE A 72 -8.38 -11.60 -11.05
C PHE A 72 -9.27 -10.92 -12.10
N ALA A 73 -9.37 -9.58 -12.08
CA ALA A 73 -10.12 -8.83 -13.06
C ALA A 73 -9.58 -9.04 -14.49
N GLY A 74 -8.26 -9.04 -14.66
CA GLY A 74 -7.60 -9.33 -15.94
C GLY A 74 -7.90 -10.74 -16.45
N LEU A 75 -7.88 -11.74 -15.57
CA LEU A 75 -8.23 -13.13 -15.94
C LEU A 75 -9.70 -13.27 -16.35
N VAL A 76 -10.63 -12.63 -15.62
CA VAL A 76 -12.06 -12.65 -15.96
C VAL A 76 -12.28 -11.95 -17.30
N PHE A 77 -11.63 -10.81 -17.55
CA PHE A 77 -11.74 -10.09 -18.82
C PHE A 77 -11.27 -10.94 -20.01
N LEU A 78 -10.10 -11.57 -19.91
CA LEU A 78 -9.52 -12.40 -20.98
C LEU A 78 -10.27 -13.72 -21.22
N THR A 79 -10.97 -14.24 -20.20
CA THR A 79 -11.75 -15.50 -20.28
C THR A 79 -13.23 -15.28 -20.59
N SER A 80 -13.65 -14.03 -20.83
CA SER A 80 -15.06 -13.70 -21.06
C SER A 80 -15.59 -14.13 -22.42
N ALA A 81 -14.74 -14.44 -23.41
CA ALA A 81 -15.09 -15.05 -24.70
C ALA A 81 -16.35 -14.49 -25.40
N GLY A 82 -16.62 -13.18 -25.26
CA GLY A 82 -17.79 -12.52 -25.86
C GLY A 82 -19.07 -12.49 -25.01
N ASN A 83 -19.06 -13.03 -23.78
CA ASN A 83 -20.19 -12.92 -22.86
C ASN A 83 -20.22 -11.53 -22.20
N GLU A 84 -21.20 -10.70 -22.57
CA GLU A 84 -21.35 -9.32 -22.08
C GLU A 84 -21.47 -9.23 -20.55
N SER A 85 -22.10 -10.21 -19.90
CA SER A 85 -22.25 -10.23 -18.44
C SER A 85 -20.89 -10.31 -17.73
N ARG A 86 -19.96 -11.11 -18.27
CA ARG A 86 -18.63 -11.30 -17.68
C ARG A 86 -17.72 -10.11 -17.97
N ILE A 87 -17.88 -9.46 -19.13
CA ILE A 87 -17.18 -8.22 -19.48
C ILE A 87 -17.63 -7.07 -18.57
N LYS A 88 -18.93 -6.94 -18.32
CA LYS A 88 -19.48 -5.91 -17.42
C LYS A 88 -18.94 -6.08 -16.01
N LYS A 89 -18.95 -7.31 -15.48
CA LYS A 89 -18.40 -7.63 -14.15
C LYS A 89 -16.90 -7.33 -14.05
N ALA A 90 -16.12 -7.66 -15.08
CA ALA A 90 -14.69 -7.33 -15.10
C ALA A 90 -14.46 -5.81 -15.05
N ARG A 91 -15.20 -5.03 -15.85
CA ARG A 91 -15.12 -3.56 -15.85
C ARG A 91 -15.47 -2.96 -14.49
N GLU A 92 -16.51 -3.47 -13.84
CA GLU A 92 -16.92 -3.02 -12.51
C GLU A 92 -15.81 -3.24 -11.46
N ILE A 93 -15.16 -4.41 -11.47
CA ILE A 93 -14.02 -4.69 -10.59
C ILE A 93 -12.85 -3.73 -10.90
N PHE A 94 -12.56 -3.47 -12.18
CA PHE A 94 -11.53 -2.51 -12.58
C PHE A 94 -11.83 -1.10 -12.09
N THR A 95 -13.05 -0.59 -12.28
CA THR A 95 -13.42 0.76 -11.83
C THR A 95 -13.38 0.87 -10.31
N ASN A 96 -13.89 -0.14 -9.59
CA ASN A 96 -13.88 -0.13 -8.13
C ASN A 96 -12.45 -0.14 -7.57
N THR A 97 -11.56 -0.92 -8.20
CA THR A 97 -10.15 -0.96 -7.79
C THR A 97 -9.43 0.36 -8.10
N LEU A 98 -9.72 0.96 -9.26
CA LEU A 98 -9.17 2.26 -9.65
C LEU A 98 -9.59 3.37 -8.68
N ILE A 99 -10.86 3.40 -8.29
CA ILE A 99 -11.40 4.34 -7.30
C ILE A 99 -10.70 4.13 -5.95
N GLY A 100 -10.50 2.89 -5.52
CA GLY A 100 -9.78 2.58 -4.28
C GLY A 100 -8.35 3.15 -4.26
N ILE A 101 -7.57 2.93 -5.32
CA ILE A 101 -6.22 3.50 -5.45
C ILE A 101 -6.28 5.03 -5.46
N PHE A 102 -7.23 5.60 -6.22
CA PHE A 102 -7.37 7.05 -6.34
C PHE A 102 -7.63 7.70 -4.99
N ILE A 103 -8.51 7.12 -4.15
CA ILE A 103 -8.80 7.61 -2.81
C ILE A 103 -7.54 7.59 -1.92
N VAL A 104 -6.75 6.50 -1.97
CA VAL A 104 -5.51 6.40 -1.16
C VAL A 104 -4.52 7.49 -1.57
N LEU A 105 -4.32 7.70 -2.87
CA LEU A 105 -3.41 8.73 -3.39
C LEU A 105 -3.89 10.14 -3.06
N VAL A 106 -5.17 10.42 -3.25
CA VAL A 106 -5.75 11.74 -2.97
C VAL A 106 -5.74 12.04 -1.47
N SER A 107 -6.09 11.07 -0.63
CA SER A 107 -6.03 11.21 0.83
C SER A 107 -4.63 11.64 1.28
N TRP A 108 -3.61 10.91 0.83
CA TRP A 108 -2.23 11.23 1.17
C TRP A 108 -1.79 12.61 0.67
N LEU A 109 -2.16 12.98 -0.56
CA LEU A 109 -1.81 14.26 -1.16
C LEU A 109 -2.51 15.44 -0.47
N VAL A 110 -3.80 15.33 -0.19
CA VAL A 110 -4.61 16.39 0.42
C VAL A 110 -4.14 16.65 1.84
N ILE A 111 -4.01 15.61 2.66
CA ILE A 111 -3.56 15.74 4.06
C ILE A 111 -2.14 16.34 4.10
N SER A 112 -1.24 15.84 3.24
CA SER A 112 0.11 16.37 3.13
C SER A 112 0.13 17.84 2.75
N THR A 113 -0.72 18.27 1.81
CA THR A 113 -0.80 19.66 1.37
C THR A 113 -1.32 20.57 2.48
N ILE A 114 -2.39 20.17 3.17
CA ILE A 114 -2.98 20.95 4.26
C ILE A 114 -1.99 21.12 5.41
N ILE A 115 -1.35 20.03 5.85
CA ILE A 115 -0.38 20.08 6.95
C ILE A 115 0.81 20.96 6.59
N LYS A 116 1.31 20.87 5.36
CA LYS A 116 2.42 21.72 4.88
C LYS A 116 2.05 23.20 4.88
N GLN A 117 0.82 23.54 4.50
CA GLN A 117 0.34 24.92 4.49
C GLN A 117 0.10 25.48 5.89
N VAL A 118 -0.44 24.68 6.81
CA VAL A 118 -0.74 25.11 8.19
C VAL A 118 0.52 25.15 9.06
N ALA A 119 1.44 24.21 8.88
CA ALA A 119 2.64 24.11 9.70
C ALA A 119 3.71 25.18 9.39
N ASN A 120 3.68 25.82 8.22
CA ASN A 120 4.63 26.87 7.86
C ASN A 120 4.02 27.92 6.90
N PRO A 121 3.57 29.10 7.38
CA PRO A 121 3.05 30.14 6.50
C PRO A 121 4.12 30.96 5.73
N GLY A 122 5.39 30.53 5.59
CA GLY A 122 6.36 31.40 4.91
C GLY A 122 7.83 31.04 4.65
N THR A 123 8.33 29.80 4.73
CA THR A 123 9.75 29.54 4.39
C THR A 123 10.02 28.33 3.50
N SER A 124 10.64 28.67 2.38
CA SER A 124 11.50 27.93 1.46
C SER A 124 12.11 26.62 1.97
N THR A 125 11.91 25.57 1.18
CA THR A 125 12.88 24.53 0.79
C THR A 125 14.11 24.38 1.72
N GLY A 126 14.07 23.44 2.68
CA GLY A 126 15.27 23.14 3.49
C GLY A 126 15.10 22.21 4.69
N GLN A 127 13.90 22.03 5.23
CA GLN A 127 13.59 20.94 6.16
C GLN A 127 13.02 19.78 5.35
N ILE A 128 13.41 18.54 5.67
CA ILE A 128 12.80 17.34 5.08
C ILE A 128 11.30 17.46 5.31
N ILE A 129 10.55 17.80 4.25
CA ILE A 129 9.09 17.77 4.29
C ILE A 129 8.72 16.30 4.34
N ARG A 130 8.73 15.75 5.56
CA ARG A 130 8.24 14.40 5.80
C ARG A 130 6.73 14.46 5.60
N ASN A 131 6.22 13.55 4.79
CA ASN A 131 4.79 13.41 4.63
C ASN A 131 4.20 13.00 5.99
N TRP A 132 2.92 13.26 6.17
CA TRP A 132 2.26 13.11 7.48
C TRP A 132 2.34 11.68 8.02
N ASP A 133 2.64 10.69 7.18
CA ASP A 133 2.82 9.29 7.53
C ASP A 133 4.25 8.96 8.01
N GLN A 134 5.23 9.83 7.78
CA GLN A 134 6.66 9.56 8.04
C GLN A 134 7.19 10.34 9.24
N PHE A 135 7.00 9.79 10.45
CA PHE A 135 7.54 10.43 11.66
C PHE A 135 9.04 10.16 11.85
N PRO A 136 9.81 11.17 12.31
CA PRO A 136 11.21 11.00 12.70
C PRO A 136 11.37 9.87 13.71
N ASN A 137 12.56 9.28 13.74
CA ASN A 137 12.87 8.23 14.68
C ASN A 137 12.86 8.84 16.09
N CYS A 138 12.14 8.18 17.00
CA CYS A 138 12.15 8.51 18.42
C CYS A 138 13.38 7.82 19.01
N GLU A 139 14.43 8.60 19.25
CA GLU A 139 15.61 8.16 20.02
C GLU A 139 15.32 8.20 21.52
#